data_AF-W6R4S6-F1
#
_entry.id   AF-W6R4S6-F1
#
_cell.length_a   1.000
_cell.length_b   1.000
_cell.length_c   1.000
_cell.angle_alpha   90.00
_cell.angle_beta   90.00
_cell.angle_gamma   90.00
#
_symmetry.space_group_name_H-M   'P 1'
#
loop_
_entity.id
_entity.type
_entity.pdbx_description
1 polymer ?
#
loop_
_entity_poly.entity_id
_entity_poly.type
_entity_poly.pdbx_seq_one_letter_code
_entity_poly.pdbx_strand_id
1 'polypeptide(L)'
;MQVLVNSGKHVSSSMDFKDDIRSRIRDKLQRYEDHLTRIEIHLSDENALKSGPQDKRCKIEARIKGRDPLTVSHDASELHQALDGAMNKLTNALDRNLGKDAKRWTH
;
A
#
# COMPACT_ATOMS: atom_id res chain seq x y z
N MET A 1 -12.20 6.40 4.96
CA MET A 1 -10.78 6.29 4.50
C MET A 1 -10.61 6.91 3.10
N GLN A 2 -9.59 7.76 2.89
CA GLN A 2 -9.21 8.30 1.56
C GLN A 2 -8.07 7.47 0.93
N VAL A 3 -8.10 7.19 -0.38
CA VAL A 3 -7.02 6.47 -1.09
C VAL A 3 -6.45 7.33 -2.23
N LEU A 4 -5.15 7.61 -2.17
CA LEU A 4 -4.41 8.39 -3.16
C LEU A 4 -3.40 7.49 -3.89
N VAL A 5 -3.42 7.53 -5.22
CA VAL A 5 -2.53 6.71 -6.07
C VAL A 5 -1.66 7.63 -6.91
N ASN A 6 -0.38 7.68 -6.55
CA ASN A 6 0.64 8.50 -7.20
C ASN A 6 1.54 7.60 -8.05
N SER A 7 1.70 7.95 -9.32
CA SER A 7 2.56 7.27 -10.28
C SER A 7 3.72 8.19 -10.65
N GLY A 8 4.95 7.71 -10.52
CA GLY A 8 6.16 8.42 -10.93
C GLY A 8 6.20 8.65 -12.45
N LYS A 9 7.06 9.58 -12.89
CA LYS A 9 7.16 10.06 -14.29
C LYS A 9 7.42 8.96 -15.34
N HIS A 10 7.88 7.77 -14.93
CA HIS A 10 8.18 6.65 -15.80
C HIS A 10 7.16 5.50 -15.72
N VAL A 11 6.11 5.64 -14.90
CA VAL A 11 5.07 4.61 -14.75
C VAL A 11 3.86 5.00 -15.59
N SER A 12 3.68 4.30 -16.71
CA SER A 12 2.46 4.32 -17.52
C SER A 12 1.30 3.64 -16.77
N SER A 13 0.72 4.33 -15.78
CA SER A 13 -0.48 3.83 -15.10
C SER A 13 -1.73 4.41 -15.76
N SER A 14 -2.47 3.57 -16.49
CA SER A 14 -3.79 3.90 -17.02
C SER A 14 -4.76 4.27 -15.90
N MET A 15 -5.79 5.05 -16.20
CA MET A 15 -6.83 5.42 -15.25
C MET A 15 -7.51 4.18 -14.65
N ASP A 16 -7.84 3.20 -15.51
CA ASP A 16 -8.41 1.91 -15.12
C ASP A 16 -7.55 1.16 -14.09
N PHE A 17 -6.22 1.21 -14.27
CA PHE A 17 -5.30 0.57 -13.32
C PHE A 17 -5.32 1.27 -11.96
N LYS A 18 -5.39 2.61 -11.94
CA LYS A 18 -5.51 3.36 -10.67
C LYS A 18 -6.84 3.06 -9.95
N ASP A 19 -7.92 2.89 -10.70
CA ASP A 19 -9.22 2.56 -10.13
C ASP A 19 -9.30 1.12 -9.60
N ASP A 20 -8.72 0.16 -10.32
CA ASP A 20 -8.53 -1.22 -9.84
C ASP A 20 -7.73 -1.25 -8.53
N ILE A 21 -6.62 -0.52 -8.46
CA ILE A 21 -5.82 -0.39 -7.23
C ILE A 21 -6.65 0.16 -6.07
N ARG A 22 -7.44 1.22 -6.32
CA ARG A 22 -8.29 1.82 -5.28
C ARG A 22 -9.33 0.83 -4.77
N SER A 23 -9.95 0.05 -5.65
CA SER A 23 -10.92 -0.97 -5.27
C SER A 23 -10.26 -2.04 -4.39
N ARG A 24 -9.16 -2.64 -4.88
CA ARG A 24 -8.42 -3.69 -4.14
C ARG A 24 -7.99 -3.24 -2.76
N ILE A 25 -7.54 -2.00 -2.60
CA ILE A 25 -7.15 -1.44 -1.30
C ILE A 25 -8.34 -1.26 -0.39
N ARG A 26 -9.45 -0.74 -0.90
CA ARG A 26 -10.66 -0.55 -0.11
C ARG A 26 -11.15 -1.90 0.40
N ASP A 27 -11.22 -2.89 -0.46
CA ASP A 27 -11.70 -4.23 -0.10
C ASP A 27 -10.78 -4.88 0.94
N LYS A 28 -9.46 -4.83 0.72
CA LYS A 28 -8.47 -5.46 1.61
C LYS A 28 -8.30 -4.78 2.95
N LEU A 29 -8.51 -3.46 3.01
CA LEU A 29 -8.38 -2.67 4.24
C LEU A 29 -9.72 -2.27 4.86
N GLN A 30 -10.84 -2.80 4.34
CA GLN A 30 -12.18 -2.47 4.81
C GLN A 30 -12.31 -2.62 6.33
N ARG A 31 -11.76 -3.71 6.90
CA ARG A 31 -11.78 -3.97 8.35
C ARG A 31 -11.06 -2.93 9.21
N TYR A 32 -10.24 -2.06 8.62
CA TYR A 32 -9.50 -1.00 9.31
C TYR A 32 -9.97 0.40 8.92
N GLU A 33 -11.03 0.53 8.12
CA GLU A 33 -11.45 1.82 7.56
C GLU A 33 -11.73 2.88 8.62
N ASP A 34 -12.22 2.45 9.79
CA ASP A 34 -12.48 3.30 10.95
C ASP A 34 -11.20 3.78 11.65
N HIS A 35 -10.10 3.06 11.48
CA HIS A 35 -8.80 3.43 12.04
C HIS A 35 -7.93 4.22 11.06
N LEU A 36 -8.24 4.20 9.76
CA LEU A 36 -7.41 4.80 8.71
C LEU A 36 -8.01 6.11 8.19
N THR A 37 -7.22 7.18 8.24
CA THR A 37 -7.60 8.48 7.65
C THR A 37 -7.27 8.53 6.18
N ARG A 38 -6.09 8.04 5.79
CA ARG A 38 -5.58 8.10 4.42
C ARG A 38 -4.63 6.93 4.12
N ILE A 39 -4.70 6.45 2.88
CA ILE A 39 -3.71 5.58 2.25
C ILE A 39 -3.09 6.32 1.07
N GLU A 40 -1.77 6.42 1.02
CA GLU A 40 -1.03 6.97 -0.11
C GLU A 40 -0.17 5.87 -0.73
N ILE A 41 -0.26 5.72 -2.06
CA ILE A 41 0.49 4.73 -2.82
C ILE A 41 1.40 5.47 -3.78
N HIS A 42 2.66 5.09 -3.81
CA HIS A 42 3.64 5.58 -4.75
C HIS A 42 4.14 4.40 -5.58
N LEU A 43 3.87 4.47 -6.88
CA LEU A 43 4.39 3.55 -7.87
C LEU A 43 5.56 4.22 -8.56
N SER A 44 6.72 3.56 -8.56
CA SER A 44 7.91 4.03 -9.25
C SER A 44 8.54 2.90 -10.07
N ASP A 45 9.16 3.31 -11.17
CA ASP A 45 10.05 2.48 -11.95
C ASP A 45 11.46 3.03 -11.71
N GLU A 46 12.30 2.28 -10.99
CA GLU A 46 13.64 2.73 -10.59
C GLU A 46 14.66 2.68 -11.73
N ASN A 47 14.30 2.06 -12.87
CA ASN A 47 15.28 1.65 -13.87
C ASN A 47 14.82 1.92 -15.32
N ALA A 48 14.36 3.14 -15.60
CA ALA A 48 13.99 3.55 -16.96
C ALA A 48 15.14 3.49 -18.00
N LEU A 49 16.41 3.31 -17.57
CA LEU A 49 17.60 3.34 -18.42
C LEU A 49 18.41 2.02 -18.45
N LYS A 50 18.12 1.06 -17.57
CA LYS A 50 18.79 -0.26 -17.54
C LYS A 50 17.77 -1.32 -17.11
N SER A 51 17.36 -2.20 -18.01
CA SER A 51 16.46 -3.34 -17.69
C SER A 51 17.16 -4.33 -16.74
N GLY A 52 17.11 -4.06 -15.44
CA GLY A 52 17.50 -4.98 -14.39
C GLY A 52 16.27 -5.69 -13.79
N PRO A 53 16.43 -6.88 -13.18
CA PRO A 53 15.34 -7.53 -12.45
C PRO A 53 14.90 -6.65 -11.27
N GLN A 54 13.59 -6.61 -11.00
CA GLN A 54 12.95 -5.81 -9.93
C GLN A 54 13.06 -4.29 -10.10
N ASP A 55 12.75 -3.79 -11.29
CA ASP A 55 12.73 -2.37 -11.61
C ASP A 55 11.46 -1.65 -11.11
N LYS A 56 10.40 -2.36 -10.72
CA LYS A 56 9.14 -1.76 -10.23
C LYS A 56 9.08 -1.78 -8.72
N ARG A 57 8.79 -0.62 -8.13
CA ARG A 57 8.61 -0.43 -6.69
C ARG A 57 7.22 0.13 -6.38
N CYS A 58 6.57 -0.48 -5.40
CA CYS A 58 5.36 0.04 -4.77
C CYS A 58 5.67 0.40 -3.33
N LYS A 59 5.41 1.64 -2.95
CA LYS A 59 5.46 2.13 -1.57
C LYS A 59 4.06 2.52 -1.14
N ILE A 60 3.64 2.09 0.05
CA ILE A 60 2.33 2.41 0.62
C ILE A 60 2.54 3.05 2.00
N GLU A 61 1.92 4.21 2.20
CA GLU A 61 1.83 4.89 3.50
C GLU A 61 0.38 4.85 3.99
N ALA A 62 0.18 4.29 5.18
CA ALA A 62 -1.10 4.24 5.85
C ALA A 62 -1.11 5.18 7.06
N ARG A 63 -1.99 6.17 7.03
CA ARG A 63 -2.19 7.11 8.14
C ARG A 63 -3.28 6.60 9.07
N ILE A 64 -2.89 6.29 10.29
CA ILE A 64 -3.76 5.77 11.34
C ILE A 64 -4.22 6.94 12.22
N LYS A 65 -5.49 6.96 12.61
CA LYS A 65 -6.05 7.97 13.52
C LYS A 65 -5.28 7.93 14.85
N GLY A 66 -4.72 9.08 15.24
CA GLY A 66 -4.03 9.25 16.53
C GLY A 66 -2.73 8.46 16.68
N ARG A 67 -2.12 7.99 15.59
CA ARG A 67 -0.84 7.26 15.60
C ARG A 67 0.06 7.71 14.46
N ASP A 68 1.34 7.36 14.56
CA ASP A 68 2.29 7.56 13.48
C ASP A 68 1.89 6.78 12.22
N PRO A 69 2.16 7.32 11.03
CA PRO A 69 1.91 6.63 9.77
C PRO A 69 2.78 5.38 9.64
N LEU A 70 2.23 4.33 9.03
CA LEU A 70 2.96 3.12 8.68
C LEU A 70 3.35 3.16 7.21
N THR A 71 4.64 2.98 6.94
CA THR A 71 5.16 2.92 5.58
C THR A 71 5.70 1.52 5.28
N VAL A 72 5.29 0.95 4.15
CA VAL A 72 5.83 -0.30 3.63
C VAL A 72 6.23 -0.13 2.16
N SER A 73 7.19 -0.93 1.70
CA SER A 73 7.57 -0.99 0.29
C SER A 73 7.81 -2.42 -0.17
N HIS A 74 7.64 -2.64 -1.46
CA HIS A 74 8.00 -3.89 -2.12
C HIS A 74 8.44 -3.64 -3.56
N ASP A 75 9.46 -4.39 -3.97
CA ASP A 75 10.08 -4.38 -5.28
C ASP A 75 9.74 -5.67 -6.01
N ALA A 76 9.39 -5.57 -7.28
CA ALA A 76 9.08 -6.72 -8.13
C ALA A 76 9.35 -6.40 -9.61
N SER A 77 9.30 -7.44 -10.46
CA SER A 77 9.40 -7.29 -11.92
C SER A 77 8.17 -6.59 -12.53
N GLU A 78 7.01 -6.75 -11.91
CA GLU A 78 5.75 -6.18 -12.39
C GLU A 78 5.09 -5.30 -11.33
N LEU A 79 4.43 -4.21 -11.77
CA LEU A 79 3.76 -3.28 -10.85
C LEU A 79 2.68 -3.96 -10.00
N HIS A 80 1.95 -4.91 -10.57
CA HIS A 80 0.91 -5.64 -9.82
C HIS A 80 1.52 -6.49 -8.70
N GLN A 81 2.69 -7.11 -8.95
CA GLN A 81 3.38 -7.93 -7.94
C GLN A 81 3.94 -7.04 -6.83
N ALA A 82 4.52 -5.89 -7.20
CA ALA A 82 5.00 -4.90 -6.26
C ALA A 82 3.85 -4.43 -5.35
N LEU A 83 2.68 -4.12 -5.93
CA LEU A 83 1.48 -3.74 -5.19
C LEU A 83 1.02 -4.85 -4.24
N ASP A 84 0.84 -6.08 -4.73
CA ASP A 84 0.32 -7.19 -3.93
C ASP A 84 1.22 -7.50 -2.73
N GLY A 85 2.54 -7.51 -2.94
CA GLY A 85 3.49 -7.72 -1.85
C GLY A 85 3.53 -6.54 -0.86
N ALA A 86 3.43 -5.29 -1.33
CA ALA A 86 3.32 -4.14 -0.45
C ALA A 86 2.01 -4.17 0.37
N MET A 87 0.90 -4.56 -0.24
CA MET A 87 -0.39 -4.72 0.44
C MET A 87 -0.36 -5.80 1.51
N ASN A 88 0.25 -6.96 1.23
CA ASN A 88 0.43 -8.02 2.22
C ASN A 88 1.27 -7.55 3.42
N LYS A 89 2.35 -6.80 3.16
CA LYS A 89 3.17 -6.20 4.23
C LYS A 89 2.37 -5.20 5.06
N LEU A 90 1.56 -4.36 4.43
CA LEU A 90 0.73 -3.37 5.12
C LEU A 90 -0.30 -4.05 6.02
N THR A 91 -1.03 -5.05 5.53
CA THR A 91 -2.02 -5.78 6.33
C THR A 91 -1.37 -6.41 7.57
N ASN A 92 -0.21 -7.05 7.41
CA ASN A 92 0.53 -7.62 8.53
C ASN A 92 1.01 -6.56 9.53
N ALA A 93 1.42 -5.38 9.05
CA ALA A 93 1.83 -4.27 9.91
C ALA A 93 0.64 -3.67 10.68
N LEU A 94 -0.51 -3.51 10.02
CA LEU A 94 -1.76 -3.06 10.64
C LEU A 94 -2.26 -4.06 11.68
N ASP A 95 -2.23 -5.36 11.39
CA ASP A 95 -2.57 -6.41 12.37
C ASP A 95 -1.66 -6.37 13.60
N ARG A 96 -0.37 -6.10 13.42
CA ARG A 96 0.56 -5.96 14.56
C ARG A 96 0.34 -4.67 15.36
N ASN A 97 -0.03 -3.58 14.70
CA ASN A 97 -0.20 -2.27 15.33
C ASN A 97 -1.57 -2.14 16.01
N LEU A 98 -2.64 -2.58 15.34
CA LEU A 98 -4.04 -2.49 15.78
C LEU A 98 -4.53 -3.78 16.46
N GLY A 99 -4.08 -4.96 16.01
CA GLY A 99 -4.46 -6.24 16.61
C GLY A 99 -3.86 -6.50 18.00
N LYS A 100 -2.80 -5.77 18.40
CA LYS A 100 -2.37 -5.71 19.80
C LYS A 100 -3.43 -5.12 20.73
N ASP A 101 -4.31 -4.25 20.23
CA ASP A 101 -5.38 -3.65 21.04
C ASP A 101 -6.56 -4.62 21.24
N ALA A 102 -6.83 -5.51 20.28
CA ALA A 102 -7.87 -6.53 20.42
C ALA A 102 -7.54 -7.61 21.49
N LYS A 103 -6.25 -7.90 21.70
CA LYS A 103 -5.80 -8.88 22.72
C LYS A 103 -5.80 -8.35 24.16
N ARG A 104 -6.04 -7.05 24.36
CA ARG A 104 -6.04 -6.43 25.70
C ARG A 104 -7.40 -6.47 26.41
N TRP A 105 -8.48 -6.85 25.72
CA TRP A 105 -9.82 -6.92 26.32
C TRP A 105 -10.17 -8.31 26.89
N THR A 106 -9.47 -9.38 26.52
CA THR A 106 -9.69 -10.69 27.14
C THR A 106 -8.82 -10.82 28.39
N HIS A 107 -9.29 -10.28 29.51
CA HIS A 107 -8.92 -10.72 30.87
C HIS A 107 -10.21 -10.96 31.64
#